data_AF-A0A496ZG63-F1
#
_entry.id   AF-A0A496ZG63-F1
#
_cell.length_a   1.000
_cell.length_b   1.000
_cell.length_c   1.000
_cell.angle_alpha   90.00
_cell.angle_beta   90.00
_cell.angle_gamma   90.00
#
_symmetry.space_group_name_H-M   'P 1'
#
loop_
_entity.id
_entity.type
_entity.pdbx_description
1 polymer ?
#
loop_
_entity_poly.entity_id
_entity_poly.type
_entity_poly.pdbx_seq_one_letter_code
_entity_poly.pdbx_strand_id
1 'polypeptide(L)' 'MEEDNYSTAYKSITVRTIDGSTFNGKVNISPDQRVSDLFTKAGRSFIIMVDVTSIDTSGKTRFINKDHIVWVEPDDF' A
#
# COMPACT_ATOMS: atom_id res chain seq x y z
N MET A 1 -0.75 -13.89 -28.03
CA MET A 1 -0.36 -13.42 -26.69
C MET A 1 -1.23 -12.21 -26.44
N GLU A 2 -2.26 -12.33 -25.61
CA GLU A 2 -3.02 -11.16 -25.18
C GLU A 2 -2.08 -10.29 -24.34
N GLU A 3 -1.86 -9.05 -24.77
CA GLU A 3 -1.31 -8.02 -23.88
C GLU A 3 -2.38 -7.76 -22.83
N ASP A 4 -2.26 -8.41 -21.67
CA ASP A 4 -2.97 -8.01 -20.47
C ASP A 4 -2.64 -6.53 -20.23
N ASN A 5 -3.60 -5.66 -20.54
CA ASN A 5 -3.43 -4.23 -20.41
C ASN A 5 -3.49 -3.88 -18.91
N TYR A 6 -2.38 -4.10 -18.20
CA TYR A 6 -2.26 -3.85 -16.76
C TYR A 6 -2.41 -2.35 -16.49
N SER A 7 -3.65 -1.92 -16.25
CA SER A 7 -3.94 -0.57 -15.79
C SER A 7 -3.37 -0.41 -14.37
N THR A 8 -2.48 0.56 -14.18
CA THR A 8 -1.97 0.95 -12.86
C THR A 8 -2.71 2.18 -12.36
N ALA A 9 -3.23 2.12 -11.13
CA ALA A 9 -3.83 3.26 -10.45
C ALA A 9 -3.16 3.40 -9.08
N TYR A 10 -2.16 4.27 -8.98
CA TYR A 10 -1.43 4.47 -7.74
C TYR A 10 -2.11 5.51 -6.85
N LYS A 11 -2.21 5.19 -5.55
CA LYS A 11 -2.70 6.10 -4.51
C LYS A 11 -1.66 6.25 -3.41
N SER A 12 -1.36 7.50 -3.06
CA SER A 12 -0.48 7.81 -1.93
C SER A 12 -1.21 7.51 -0.62
N ILE A 13 -0.49 6.86 0.29
CA ILE A 13 -0.99 6.49 1.61
C ILE A 13 0.11 6.66 2.65
N THR A 14 -0.33 6.86 3.88
CA THR A 14 0.49 6.73 5.10
C THR A 14 0.04 5.49 5.87
N VAL A 15 1.01 4.67 6.30
CA VAL A 15 0.78 3.43 7.07
C VAL A 15 1.53 3.50 8.38
N ARG A 16 0.85 3.21 9.50
CA ARG A 16 1.49 3.01 10.80
C ARG A 16 1.41 1.55 11.22
N THR A 17 2.54 1.01 11.68
CA THR A 17 2.66 -0.38 12.09
C THR A 17 2.70 -0.55 13.61
N ILE A 18 2.51 -1.79 14.09
CA ILE A 18 2.43 -2.14 15.51
C ILE A 18 3.73 -1.83 16.29
N ASP A 19 4.88 -1.75 15.61
CA ASP A 19 6.16 -1.40 16.21
C ASP A 19 6.39 0.12 16.33
N GLY A 20 5.43 0.92 15.86
CA GLY A 20 5.47 2.37 15.88
C GLY A 20 6.04 3.01 14.61
N SER A 21 6.57 2.23 13.65
CA SER A 21 7.09 2.74 12.39
C SER A 21 5.98 3.32 11.51
N THR A 22 6.27 4.44 10.86
CA THR A 22 5.41 5.09 9.87
C THR A 22 6.06 5.08 8.50
N PHE A 23 5.30 4.67 7.49
CA PHE A 23 5.72 4.62 6.09
C PHE A 23 4.82 5.50 5.24
N ASN A 24 5.42 6.29 4.37
CA ASN A 24 4.73 7.06 3.34
C ASN A 24 5.08 6.43 1.99
N GLY A 25 4.11 6.25 1.11
CA GLY A 25 4.37 5.64 -0.19
C GLY A 25 3.11 5.49 -1.01
N LYS A 26 3.16 4.66 -2.05
CA LYS A 26 2.02 4.44 -2.95
C LYS A 26 1.63 2.97 -3.01
N VAL A 27 0.33 2.72 -3.13
CA VAL A 27 -0.22 1.39 -3.43
C VAL A 27 -0.92 1.40 -4.78
N ASN A 28 -0.82 0.31 -5.53
CA ASN A 28 -1.65 0.11 -6.72
C ASN A 28 -3.02 -0.41 -6.28
N ILE A 29 -4.08 0.33 -6.61
CA ILE A 29 -5.47 -0.03 -6.30
C ILE A 29 -6.20 -0.64 -7.50
N SER A 30 -5.55 -0.84 -8.64
CA SER A 30 -6.16 -1.53 -9.79
C SER A 30 -6.08 -3.07 -9.61
N PRO A 31 -7.16 -3.83 -9.88
CA PRO A 31 -8.48 -3.39 -10.34
C PRO A 31 -9.47 -3.05 -9.21
N ASP A 32 -9.05 -3.18 -7.94
CA ASP A 32 -9.89 -3.07 -6.74
C ASP A 32 -10.50 -1.68 -6.46
N GLN A 33 -10.22 -0.67 -7.30
CA GLN A 33 -10.71 0.72 -7.36
C GLN A 33 -10.64 1.58 -6.07
N ARG A 34 -10.53 0.98 -4.88
CA ARG A 34 -10.58 1.67 -3.59
C ARG A 34 -9.47 1.17 -2.67
N VAL A 35 -8.89 2.10 -1.91
CA VAL A 35 -7.90 1.80 -0.88
C VAL A 35 -8.50 0.84 0.16
N SER A 36 -9.73 1.08 0.63
CA SER A 36 -10.40 0.22 1.64
C SER A 36 -10.37 -1.27 1.30
N ASP A 37 -10.67 -1.61 0.05
CA ASP A 37 -10.74 -2.99 -0.44
C ASP A 37 -9.38 -3.70 -0.37
N LEU A 38 -8.32 -2.94 -0.65
CA LEU A 38 -6.95 -3.45 -0.57
C LEU A 38 -6.60 -3.92 0.84
N PHE A 39 -7.13 -3.25 1.88
CA PHE A 39 -6.79 -3.52 3.28
C PHE A 39 -7.78 -4.44 4.00
N THR A 40 -9.05 -4.48 3.61
CA THR A 40 -10.09 -5.26 4.32
C THR A 40 -10.35 -6.64 3.73
N LYS A 41 -9.98 -6.92 2.48
CA LYS A 41 -10.15 -8.25 1.87
C LYS A 41 -9.20 -9.27 2.51
N ALA A 42 -9.78 -10.32 3.11
CA ALA A 42 -9.08 -11.36 3.88
C ALA A 42 -8.11 -12.25 3.06
N GLY A 43 -8.24 -12.29 1.73
CA GLY A 43 -7.45 -13.19 0.88
C GLY A 43 -6.01 -12.73 0.56
N ARG A 44 -5.59 -11.55 1.00
CA ARG A 44 -4.25 -11.01 0.71
C ARG A 44 -3.59 -10.53 2.01
N SER A 45 -2.66 -11.29 2.57
CA SER A 45 -2.01 -10.93 3.85
C SER A 45 -1.06 -9.74 3.75
N PHE A 46 -0.57 -9.43 2.55
CA PHE A 46 0.39 -8.34 2.32
C PHE A 46 -0.19 -7.26 1.43
N ILE A 47 0.20 -6.02 1.71
CA ILE A 47 0.14 -4.92 0.74
C ILE A 47 1.51 -4.70 0.11
N ILE A 48 1.53 -4.24 -1.13
CA ILE A 48 2.76 -3.87 -1.83
C ILE A 48 2.77 -2.35 -1.93
N MET A 49 3.71 -1.73 -1.21
CA MET A 49 3.98 -0.30 -1.30
C MET A 49 5.22 -0.04 -2.14
N VAL A 50 5.15 0.97 -2.99
CA VAL A 50 6.26 1.48 -3.81
C VAL A 50 6.60 2.92 -3.43
N ASP A 51 7.77 3.40 -3.86
CA ASP A 51 8.30 4.72 -3.51
C ASP A 51 8.31 4.99 -2.00
N VAL A 52 8.55 3.96 -1.18
CA VAL A 52 8.39 4.06 0.28
C VAL A 52 9.46 4.97 0.87
N THR A 53 9.01 5.94 1.66
CA THR A 53 9.82 6.81 2.51
C THR A 53 9.49 6.56 3.99
N SER A 54 10.51 6.64 4.82
CA SER A 54 10.49 6.49 6.28
C SER A 54 11.71 7.21 6.85
N ILE A 55 11.87 7.21 8.18
CA ILE A 55 12.96 7.96 8.83
C ILE A 55 14.37 7.52 8.39
N ASP A 56 14.55 6.28 7.95
CA ASP A 56 15.85 5.69 7.62
C ASP A 56 16.03 5.33 6.13
N THR A 57 14.97 5.46 5.32
CA THR A 57 14.92 4.88 3.97
C THR A 57 14.02 5.72 3.06
N SER A 58 14.43 5.89 1.80
CA SER A 58 13.59 6.40 0.71
C SER A 58 13.67 5.53 -0.55
N GLY A 59 12.60 5.55 -1.37
CA GLY A 59 12.57 4.98 -2.71
C GLY A 59 12.56 3.44 -2.79
N LYS A 60 12.17 2.73 -1.73
CA LYS A 60 12.13 1.25 -1.73
C LYS A 60 10.73 0.71 -1.97
N THR A 61 10.65 -0.53 -2.45
CA THR A 61 9.43 -1.35 -2.39
C THR A 61 9.36 -2.07 -1.05
N ARG A 62 8.17 -2.15 -0.45
CA ARG A 62 7.90 -2.88 0.80
C ARG A 62 6.67 -3.75 0.66
N PHE A 63 6.78 -4.97 1.18
CA PHE A 63 5.67 -5.88 1.37
C PHE A 63 5.32 -5.82 2.86
N ILE A 64 4.18 -5.21 3.21
CA ILE A 64 3.79 -5.00 4.61
C ILE A 64 2.66 -5.98 4.95
N ASN A 65 2.85 -6.78 6.01
CA ASN A 65 1.80 -7.67 6.52
C ASN A 65 0.69 -6.83 7.16
N LYS A 66 -0.55 -7.04 6.73
CA LYS A 66 -1.74 -6.34 7.23
C LYS A 66 -2.00 -6.57 8.71
N ASP A 67 -1.66 -7.74 9.23
CA ASP A 67 -1.85 -8.07 10.66
C ASP A 67 -0.96 -7.20 11.57
N HIS A 68 0.04 -6.53 11.00
CA HIS A 68 0.96 -5.64 11.71
C HIS A 68 0.69 -4.15 11.42
N ILE A 69 -0.46 -3.83 10.81
CA ILE A 69 -0.88 -2.45 10.55
C ILE A 69 -1.85 -2.01 11.65
N VAL A 70 -1.60 -0.82 12.21
CA VAL A 70 -2.50 -0.18 13.18
C VAL A 70 -3.53 0.68 12.47
N TRP A 71 -3.10 1.50 11.50
CA TRP A 71 -3.99 2.32 10.68
C TRP A 71 -3.36 2.68 9.33
N VAL A 72 -4.22 3.10 8.41
CA VAL A 72 -3.87 3.57 7.06
C VAL A 72 -4.67 4.82 6.75
N GLU A 73 -4.02 5.83 6.20
CA GLU A 73 -4.63 7.08 5.76
C GLU A 73 -4.28 7.33 4.28
N PRO A 74 -5.26 7.51 3.37
CA PRO A 74 -5.02 8.04 2.04
C PRO A 74 -4.69 9.54 2.08
N ASP A 75 -3.75 10.00 1.26
CA ASP A 75 -3.31 11.41 1.28
C ASP A 75 -4.33 12.38 0.61
N ASP A 76 -5.20 11.87 -0.27
CA ASP A 76 -6.24 12.66 -0.94
C ASP A 76 -7.53 12.67 -0.09
N PHE A 77 -7.88 13.83 0.50
CA PHE A 77 -9.21 14.12 1.06
C PHE A 77 -10.13 14.76 0.02
#